data_AF-A0A1X0J9H9-F1
#
_entry.id   AF-A0A1X0J9H9-F1
#
_cell.length_a   1.000
_cell.length_b   1.000
_cell.length_c   1.000
_cell.angle_alpha   90.00
_cell.angle_beta   90.00
_cell.angle_gamma   90.00
#
_symmetry.space_group_name_H-M   'P 1'
#
loop_
_entity.id
_entity.type
_entity.pdbx_description
1 polymer ?
#
loop_
_entity_poly.entity_id
_entity_poly.type
_entity_poly.pdbx_seq_one_letter_code
_entity_poly.pdbx_strand_id
1 'polypeptide(L)'
;MVSAGVTTHGAAGFQAGCRCETCHTAETARLRWIGEAETTRWEQLNARADRVWEQRFETPEPSPYRTRWSSHEIAYALDRSRAVDDIARALGRTVDAVWQIRRKHTKRCTCGAALNVP
;
A
#
# COMPACT_ATOMS: atom_id res chain seq x y z
N MET A 1 17.76 2.39 64.77
CA MET A 1 18.61 2.68 63.60
C MET A 1 17.84 2.25 62.37
N VAL A 2 17.21 3.18 61.66
CA VAL A 2 16.43 2.88 60.46
C VAL A 2 17.42 2.68 59.32
N SER A 3 17.49 1.47 58.77
CA SER A 3 18.32 1.16 57.61
C SER A 3 17.95 2.09 56.46
N ALA A 4 18.92 2.88 55.98
CA ALA A 4 18.78 3.65 54.76
C ALA A 4 18.50 2.67 53.62
N GLY A 5 17.28 2.68 53.09
CA GLY A 5 16.90 1.89 51.92
C GLY A 5 17.84 2.24 50.76
N VAL A 6 18.44 1.23 50.14
CA VAL A 6 19.28 1.40 48.96
C VAL A 6 18.42 1.99 47.85
N THR A 7 18.58 3.27 47.56
CA THR A 7 17.91 3.91 46.43
C THR A 7 18.47 3.31 45.14
N THR A 8 17.66 2.52 44.44
CA THR A 8 18.04 1.95 43.15
C THR A 8 18.14 3.07 42.11
N HIS A 9 19.33 3.27 41.53
CA HIS A 9 19.58 4.22 40.46
C HIS A 9 19.72 3.51 39.10
N GLY A 10 19.84 4.30 38.02
CA GLY A 10 19.86 3.80 36.64
C GLY A 10 18.47 3.77 36.02
N ALA A 11 18.29 2.99 34.94
CA ALA A 11 17.01 2.94 34.23
C ALA A 11 15.85 2.51 35.14
N ALA A 12 16.06 1.49 35.99
CA ALA A 12 15.05 1.05 36.97
C ALA A 12 14.69 2.17 37.97
N GLY A 13 15.67 2.96 38.41
CA GLY A 13 15.44 4.13 39.26
C GLY A 13 14.64 5.22 38.55
N PHE A 14 14.91 5.45 37.26
CA PHE A 14 14.13 6.38 36.43
C PHE A 14 12.67 5.92 36.27
N GLN A 15 12.45 4.64 35.97
CA GLN A 15 11.10 4.07 35.87
C GLN A 15 10.35 4.13 37.20
N ALA A 16 11.05 4.00 38.33
CA ALA A 16 10.49 4.15 39.68
C ALA A 16 10.26 5.62 40.12
N GLY A 17 10.58 6.60 39.27
CA GLY A 17 10.28 8.02 39.52
C GLY A 17 11.49 8.90 39.89
N CYS A 18 12.69 8.35 40.01
CA CYS A 18 13.89 9.17 40.21
C CYS A 18 14.17 10.03 38.96
N ARG A 19 14.57 11.30 39.16
CA ARG A 19 14.83 12.25 38.08
C ARG A 19 16.23 12.87 38.13
N CYS A 20 17.16 12.27 38.90
CA CYS A 20 18.54 12.72 38.85
C CYS A 20 19.17 12.43 37.48
N GLU A 21 20.22 13.19 37.16
CA GLU A 21 20.92 13.12 35.87
C GLU A 21 21.35 11.69 35.51
N THR A 22 21.89 10.93 36.47
CA THR A 22 22.32 9.54 36.25
C THR A 22 21.18 8.63 35.79
N CYS A 23 20.01 8.73 36.44
CA CYS A 23 18.84 7.93 36.08
C CYS A 23 18.28 8.36 34.71
N HIS A 24 18.24 9.67 34.44
CA HIS A 24 17.81 10.19 33.15
C HIS A 24 18.71 9.71 32.00
N THR A 25 20.04 9.85 32.15
CA THR A 25 21.02 9.38 31.17
C THR A 25 20.91 7.87 30.92
N ALA A 26 20.68 7.08 31.98
CA ALA A 26 20.48 5.64 31.85
C ALA A 26 19.20 5.28 31.06
N GLU A 27 18.08 5.98 31.28
CA GLU A 27 16.87 5.77 30.47
C GLU A 27 17.06 6.25 29.03
N THR A 28 17.71 7.39 28.80
CA THR A 28 18.02 7.86 27.44
C THR A 28 18.86 6.84 26.68
N ALA A 29 19.90 6.28 27.32
CA ALA A 29 20.73 5.23 26.73
C ALA A 29 19.92 3.97 26.42
N ARG A 30 19.00 3.57 27.32
CA ARG A 30 18.10 2.43 27.10
C ARG A 30 17.18 2.63 25.91
N LEU A 31 16.53 3.79 25.80
CA LEU A 31 15.63 4.11 24.69
C LEU A 31 16.36 4.13 23.35
N ARG A 32 17.58 4.68 23.32
CA ARG A 32 18.43 4.64 22.13
C ARG A 32 18.74 3.21 21.71
N TRP A 33 19.17 2.37 22.65
CA TRP A 33 19.45 0.96 22.38
C TRP A 33 18.22 0.20 21.87
N ILE A 34 17.03 0.46 22.43
CA ILE A 34 15.77 -0.12 21.93
C ILE A 34 15.53 0.30 20.49
N GLY A 35 15.64 1.59 20.18
CA GLY A 35 15.42 2.10 18.81
C GLY A 35 16.40 1.49 17.80
N GLU A 36 17.68 1.38 18.17
CA GLU A 36 18.70 0.71 17.34
C GLU A 36 18.36 -0.77 17.13
N ALA A 37 18.01 -1.49 18.21
CA ALA A 37 17.65 -2.90 18.13
C ALA A 37 16.38 -3.15 17.31
N GLU A 38 15.36 -2.30 17.43
CA GLU A 38 14.14 -2.35 16.64
C GLU A 38 14.43 -2.07 15.16
N THR A 39 15.24 -1.06 14.88
CA THR A 39 15.66 -0.73 13.50
C THR A 39 16.33 -1.93 12.84
N THR A 40 17.34 -2.52 13.49
CA THR A 40 18.05 -3.70 12.97
C THR A 40 17.10 -4.89 12.77
N ARG A 41 16.16 -5.11 13.70
CA ARG A 41 15.17 -6.19 13.57
C ARG A 41 14.26 -5.99 12.36
N TRP A 42 13.76 -4.77 12.15
CA TRP A 42 12.84 -4.45 11.06
C TRP A 42 13.53 -4.42 9.70
N GLU A 43 14.78 -3.96 9.62
CA GLU A 43 15.57 -3.99 8.37
C GLU A 43 15.64 -5.40 7.77
N GLN A 44 15.91 -6.41 8.59
CA GLN A 44 15.99 -7.80 8.12
C GLN A 44 14.65 -8.32 7.57
N LEU A 45 13.54 -7.92 8.19
CA LEU A 45 12.19 -8.29 7.75
C LEU A 45 11.79 -7.54 6.47
N ASN A 46 12.15 -6.26 6.39
CA ASN A 46 11.79 -5.39 5.28
C ASN A 46 12.61 -5.66 4.01
N ALA A 47 13.82 -6.22 4.13
CA ALA A 47 14.67 -6.53 2.97
C ALA A 47 13.99 -7.36 1.86
N ARG A 48 13.01 -8.22 2.21
CA ARG A 48 12.19 -8.90 1.19
C ARG A 48 11.18 -7.97 0.54
N ALA A 49 10.50 -7.13 1.33
CA ALA A 49 9.53 -6.16 0.83
C ALA A 49 10.21 -5.11 -0.07
N ASP A 50 11.39 -4.62 0.33
CA ASP A 50 12.19 -3.67 -0.44
C ASP A 50 12.57 -4.25 -1.80
N ARG A 51 13.09 -5.49 -1.85
CA ARG A 51 13.41 -6.17 -3.12
C ARG A 51 12.19 -6.32 -4.04
N VAL A 52 11.03 -6.68 -3.49
CA VAL A 52 9.78 -6.80 -4.28
C VAL A 52 9.34 -5.43 -4.80
N TRP A 53 9.51 -4.39 -3.99
CA TRP A 53 9.21 -3.02 -4.38
C TRP A 53 10.16 -2.56 -5.50
N GLU A 54 11.47 -2.63 -5.29
CA GLU A 54 12.52 -2.28 -6.27
C GLU A 54 12.29 -2.99 -7.61
N GLN A 55 12.11 -4.32 -7.60
CA GLN A 55 11.85 -5.11 -8.81
C GLN A 55 10.61 -4.59 -9.58
N ARG A 56 9.54 -4.21 -8.87
CA ARG A 56 8.33 -3.65 -9.49
C ARG A 56 8.58 -2.28 -10.14
N PHE A 57 9.52 -1.48 -9.64
CA PHE A 57 9.90 -0.21 -10.25
C PHE A 57 10.84 -0.41 -11.45
N GLU A 58 11.76 -1.37 -11.39
CA GLU A 58 12.72 -1.66 -12.46
C GLU A 58 12.07 -2.35 -13.67
N THR A 59 11.06 -3.19 -13.47
CA THR A 59 10.25 -3.74 -14.56
C THR A 59 8.90 -2.99 -14.63
N PRO A 60 8.81 -1.87 -15.37
CA PRO A 60 7.52 -1.29 -15.68
C PRO A 60 6.84 -2.15 -16.73
N GLU A 61 6.40 -3.36 -16.36
CA GLU A 61 5.37 -4.07 -17.12
C GLU A 61 4.27 -3.03 -17.40
N PRO A 62 3.86 -2.85 -18.67
CA PRO A 62 2.82 -1.90 -19.00
C PRO A 62 1.60 -2.24 -18.17
N SER A 63 1.38 -1.45 -17.11
CA SER A 63 0.31 -1.77 -16.18
C SER A 63 -0.97 -1.83 -17.01
N PRO A 64 -1.76 -2.92 -16.95
CA PRO A 64 -3.00 -3.01 -17.72
C PRO A 64 -3.99 -1.88 -17.36
N TYR A 65 -3.76 -1.19 -16.24
CA TYR A 65 -4.46 0.04 -15.81
C TYR A 65 -3.87 1.34 -16.38
N ARG A 66 -2.59 1.37 -16.78
CA ARG A 66 -1.90 2.56 -17.32
C ARG A 66 -1.82 2.58 -18.85
N THR A 67 -1.94 1.44 -19.53
CA THR A 67 -1.95 1.40 -21.00
C THR A 67 -3.22 2.04 -21.54
N ARG A 68 -3.08 3.08 -22.37
CA ARG A 68 -4.19 3.79 -23.00
C ARG A 68 -5.06 2.82 -23.81
N TRP A 69 -6.37 3.00 -23.77
CA TRP A 69 -7.29 2.26 -24.64
C TRP A 69 -7.28 2.87 -26.04
N SER A 70 -7.01 2.07 -27.06
CA SER A 70 -7.23 2.42 -28.46
C SER A 70 -8.71 2.40 -28.81
N SER A 71 -9.12 3.12 -29.85
CA SER A 71 -10.50 3.12 -30.33
C SER A 71 -10.98 1.71 -30.72
N HIS A 72 -10.09 0.87 -31.26
CA HIS A 72 -10.38 -0.51 -31.61
C HIS A 72 -10.62 -1.37 -30.36
N GLU A 73 -9.75 -1.28 -29.33
CA GLU A 73 -9.97 -1.98 -28.06
C GLU A 73 -11.28 -1.56 -27.38
N ILE A 74 -11.64 -0.27 -27.44
CA ILE A 74 -12.91 0.22 -26.90
C ILE A 74 -14.09 -0.39 -27.65
N ALA A 75 -14.09 -0.35 -28.98
CA ALA A 75 -15.15 -0.94 -29.78
C ALA A 75 -15.30 -2.44 -29.50
N TYR A 76 -14.18 -3.16 -29.43
CA TYR A 76 -14.14 -4.59 -29.12
C TYR A 76 -14.66 -4.89 -27.69
N ALA A 77 -14.30 -4.07 -26.70
CA ALA A 77 -14.80 -4.24 -25.33
C ALA A 77 -16.28 -3.90 -25.17
N LEU A 78 -16.83 -3.03 -26.02
CA LEU A 78 -18.25 -2.68 -26.02
C LEU A 78 -19.14 -3.68 -26.76
N ASP A 79 -18.56 -4.62 -27.50
CA ASP A 79 -19.29 -5.74 -28.09
C ASP A 79 -19.91 -6.62 -26.99
N ARG A 80 -21.23 -6.56 -26.84
CA ARG A 80 -21.98 -7.32 -25.84
C ARG A 80 -22.35 -8.73 -26.29
N SER A 81 -22.06 -9.09 -27.54
CA SER A 81 -22.25 -10.46 -28.03
C SER A 81 -21.18 -11.43 -27.49
N ARG A 82 -20.08 -10.90 -26.96
CA ARG A 82 -18.96 -11.66 -26.39
C ARG A 82 -18.94 -11.61 -24.86
N ALA A 83 -18.51 -12.72 -24.27
CA ALA A 83 -18.26 -12.83 -22.84
C ALA A 83 -17.05 -11.95 -22.43
N VAL A 84 -17.10 -11.41 -21.22
CA VAL A 84 -16.11 -10.43 -20.73
C VAL A 84 -14.73 -11.04 -20.56
N ASP A 85 -14.66 -12.30 -20.15
CA ASP A 85 -13.44 -13.07 -19.99
C ASP A 85 -12.73 -13.33 -21.32
N ASP A 86 -13.48 -13.67 -22.38
CA ASP A 86 -12.92 -13.83 -23.72
C ASP A 86 -12.37 -12.52 -24.28
N ILE A 87 -13.09 -11.41 -24.06
CA ILE A 87 -12.61 -10.07 -24.43
C ILE A 87 -11.33 -9.74 -23.66
N ALA A 88 -11.30 -9.98 -22.36
CA ALA A 88 -10.14 -9.69 -21.51
C ALA A 88 -8.91 -10.48 -21.97
N ARG A 89 -9.09 -11.78 -22.26
CA ARG A 89 -8.04 -12.67 -22.77
C ARG A 89 -7.52 -12.21 -24.14
N ALA A 90 -8.42 -11.86 -25.06
CA ALA A 90 -8.06 -11.40 -26.41
C ALA A 90 -7.30 -10.07 -26.42
N LEU A 91 -7.63 -9.15 -25.50
CA LEU A 91 -6.99 -7.84 -25.40
C LEU A 91 -5.76 -7.82 -24.48
N GLY A 92 -5.41 -8.92 -23.81
CA GLY A 92 -4.37 -8.92 -22.78
C GLY A 92 -4.68 -7.99 -21.61
N ARG A 93 -5.96 -7.82 -21.27
CA ARG A 93 -6.45 -6.95 -20.20
C ARG A 93 -7.06 -7.76 -19.07
N THR A 94 -7.30 -7.12 -17.92
CA THR A 94 -8.05 -7.74 -16.83
C THR A 94 -9.56 -7.66 -17.10
N VAL A 95 -10.31 -8.64 -16.57
CA VAL A 95 -11.80 -8.65 -16.61
C VAL A 95 -12.37 -7.36 -16.02
N ASP A 96 -11.79 -6.87 -14.92
CA ASP A 96 -12.20 -5.61 -14.29
C ASP A 96 -11.98 -4.40 -15.22
N ALA A 97 -10.86 -4.34 -15.96
CA ALA A 97 -10.61 -3.25 -16.91
C ALA A 97 -11.71 -3.20 -18.01
N VAL A 98 -12.18 -4.36 -18.48
CA VAL A 98 -13.28 -4.45 -19.45
C VAL A 98 -14.61 -3.98 -18.82
N TRP A 99 -14.90 -4.33 -17.56
CA TRP A 99 -16.07 -3.80 -16.85
C TRP A 99 -16.01 -2.28 -16.67
N GLN A 100 -14.85 -1.74 -16.30
CA GLN A 100 -14.65 -0.31 -16.11
C GLN A 100 -14.86 0.47 -17.42
N ILE A 101 -14.32 0.00 -18.55
CA ILE A 101 -14.52 0.68 -19.83
C ILE A 101 -15.99 0.61 -20.27
N ARG A 102 -16.66 -0.54 -20.09
CA ARG A 102 -18.11 -0.67 -20.34
C ARG A 102 -18.92 0.30 -19.50
N ARG A 103 -18.65 0.39 -18.19
CA ARG A 103 -19.31 1.35 -17.28
C ARG A 103 -19.08 2.79 -17.72
N LYS A 104 -17.84 3.16 -18.07
CA LYS A 104 -17.48 4.51 -18.53
C LYS A 104 -18.28 4.93 -19.77
N HIS A 105 -18.46 4.03 -20.74
CA HIS A 105 -19.15 4.33 -21.99
C HIS A 105 -20.67 4.09 -21.93
N THR A 106 -21.17 3.33 -20.96
CA THR A 106 -22.61 3.14 -20.73
C THR A 106 -23.25 4.35 -20.04
N LYS A 107 -22.47 5.20 -19.36
CA LYS A 107 -22.95 6.43 -18.68
C LYS A 107 -23.37 7.59 -19.62
N ARG A 108 -23.65 7.33 -20.89
CA ARG A 108 -24.25 8.31 -21.81
C ARG A 108 -25.60 7.81 -22.30
N CYS A 109 -26.58 7.84 -21.41
CA CYS A 109 -27.99 8.03 -21.76
C CYS A 109 -28.71 8.50 -20.50
N THR A 110 -28.77 9.83 -20.33
CA THR A 110 -29.85 10.47 -19.58
C THR A 110 -30.61 11.34 -20.58
N CYS A 111 -31.87 10.94 -20.80
CA CYS A 111 -32.98 11.58 -21.51
C CYS A 111 -32.84 12.01 -22.99
N GLY A 112 -33.68 11.38 -23.83
CA GLY A 112 -34.58 12.10 -24.75
C GLY A 112 -34.09 12.41 -26.17
N ALA A 113 -34.22 11.45 -27.09
CA ALA A 113 -34.49 11.77 -28.50
C ALA A 113 -35.34 10.64 -29.09
N ALA A 114 -36.61 10.96 -29.35
CA ALA A 114 -37.48 10.15 -30.18
C ALA A 114 -36.86 10.02 -31.57
N LEU A 115 -36.66 8.79 -32.03
CA LEU A 115 -36.54 8.51 -33.46
C LEU A 115 -37.75 7.69 -33.86
N ASN A 116 -38.71 8.43 -34.42
CA ASN A 116 -39.70 7.96 -35.35
C ASN A 116 -38.98 7.30 -36.53
N VAL A 117 -39.32 6.05 -36.86
CA VAL A 117 -38.87 5.34 -38.05
C VAL A 117 -40.09 5.26 -38.98
N PRO A 118 -40.00 5.70 -40.26
CA PRO A 118 -41.12 5.65 -41.20
C PRO A 118 -41.58 4.22 -41.50
#